data_AF-A0A0D6L1F3-F1
#
_entry.id   AF-A0A0D6L1F3-F1
#
_cell.length_a   1.000
_cell.length_b   1.000
_cell.length_c   1.000
_cell.angle_alpha   90.00
_cell.angle_beta   90.00
_cell.angle_gamma   90.00
#
_symmetry.space_group_name_H-M   'P 1'
#
loop_
_entity.id
_entity.type
_entity.pdbx_description
1 polymer ?
#
loop_
_entity_poly.entity_id
_entity_poly.type
_entity_poly.pdbx_seq_one_letter_code
_entity_poly.pdbx_strand_id
1 'polypeptide(L)'
;MSALSDEEIYQAIGRIVANFGLYQCNECANAVMHWLQKNNIKGRIIKIQTAFGEDYIISTRLENQGITDSITLNGIHYGVEVKDRIFDNLSTQGLTVNDWRNDFECPSGEFLIEYLDDIS
;
A
#
# COMPACT_ATOMS: atom_id res chain seq x y z
N MET A 1 26.17 -10.79 9.87
CA MET A 1 25.32 -9.59 9.87
C MET A 1 24.15 -9.87 10.79
N SER A 2 23.85 -8.99 11.74
CA SER A 2 22.64 -9.10 12.56
C SER A 2 21.41 -8.91 11.67
N ALA A 3 20.33 -9.66 11.93
CA ALA A 3 19.06 -9.40 11.28
C ALA A 3 18.55 -8.00 11.68
N LEU A 4 17.95 -7.27 10.75
CA LEU A 4 17.31 -5.99 11.03
C LEU A 4 16.14 -6.20 11.99
N SER A 5 15.98 -5.29 12.94
CA SER A 5 14.77 -5.22 13.78
C SER A 5 13.56 -4.74 12.98
N ASP A 6 12.35 -5.01 13.48
CA ASP A 6 11.12 -4.60 12.79
C ASP A 6 11.04 -3.07 12.62
N GLU A 7 11.50 -2.29 13.61
CA GLU A 7 11.56 -0.83 13.50
C GLU A 7 12.55 -0.37 12.42
N GLU A 8 13.72 -0.99 12.32
CA GLU A 8 14.67 -0.67 11.25
C GLU A 8 14.11 -0.99 9.85
N ILE A 9 13.34 -2.07 9.74
CA ILE A 9 12.63 -2.45 8.51
C ILE A 9 11.58 -1.38 8.18
N TYR A 10 10.73 -0.99 9.13
CA TYR A 10 9.68 0.02 8.90
C TYR A 10 10.26 1.38 8.54
N GLN A 11 11.33 1.82 9.21
CA GLN A 11 12.00 3.07 8.87
C GLN A 11 12.62 3.04 7.47
N ALA A 12 13.18 1.89 7.06
CA ALA A 12 13.73 1.74 5.72
C ALA A 12 12.63 1.79 4.64
N ILE A 13 11.51 1.07 4.86
CA ILE A 13 10.37 1.09 3.94
C ILE A 13 9.75 2.48 3.88
N GLY A 14 9.58 3.15 5.01
CA GLY A 14 9.05 4.51 5.07
C GLY A 14 9.85 5.51 4.25
N ARG A 15 11.18 5.38 4.23
CA ARG A 15 12.07 6.19 3.37
C ARG A 15 11.89 5.89 1.88
N ILE A 16 11.57 4.65 1.52
CA ILE A 16 11.26 4.26 0.13
C ILE A 16 9.93 4.89 -0.28
N VAL A 17 8.88 4.64 0.52
CA VAL A 17 7.51 5.12 0.32
C VAL A 17 7.46 6.64 0.13
N ALA A 18 8.26 7.39 0.88
CA ALA A 18 8.31 8.86 0.80
C ALA A 18 8.68 9.43 -0.59
N ASN A 19 9.15 8.60 -1.52
CA ASN A 19 9.49 9.02 -2.89
C ASN A 19 8.33 8.85 -3.89
N PHE A 20 7.17 8.37 -3.44
CA PHE A 20 6.02 8.09 -4.30
C PHE A 20 4.84 8.98 -3.91
N GLY A 21 4.23 9.62 -4.91
CA GLY A 21 3.02 10.42 -4.75
C GLY A 21 1.75 9.65 -5.13
N LEU A 22 0.66 10.40 -5.33
CA LEU A 22 -0.60 9.84 -5.84
C LEU A 22 -0.40 9.12 -7.18
N TYR A 23 -1.21 8.08 -7.40
CA TYR A 23 -1.20 7.24 -8.59
C TYR A 23 0.06 6.38 -8.81
N GLN A 24 1.02 6.40 -7.88
CA GLN A 24 2.27 5.63 -7.96
C GLN A 24 2.30 4.41 -7.02
N CYS A 25 1.14 3.82 -6.73
CA CYS A 25 1.03 2.68 -5.80
C CYS A 25 1.76 1.43 -6.33
N ASN A 26 1.72 1.21 -7.65
CA ASN A 26 2.43 0.11 -8.31
C ASN A 26 3.96 0.25 -8.17
N GLU A 27 4.51 1.39 -8.56
CA GLU A 27 5.94 1.67 -8.47
C GLU A 27 6.43 1.62 -7.02
N CYS A 28 5.63 2.13 -6.08
CA CYS A 28 5.89 2.04 -4.65
C CYS A 28 5.98 0.58 -4.19
N ALA A 29 4.96 -0.24 -4.50
CA ALA A 29 4.92 -1.64 -4.10
C ALA A 29 6.11 -2.43 -4.68
N ASN A 30 6.45 -2.21 -5.94
CA ASN A 30 7.62 -2.82 -6.59
C ASN A 30 8.93 -2.40 -5.93
N ALA A 31 9.11 -1.12 -5.60
CA ALA A 31 10.31 -0.63 -4.94
C ALA A 31 10.48 -1.23 -3.53
N VAL A 32 9.39 -1.32 -2.77
CA VAL A 32 9.38 -1.96 -1.45
C VAL A 32 9.71 -3.45 -1.57
N MET A 33 9.03 -4.19 -2.45
CA MET A 33 9.29 -5.62 -2.65
C MET A 33 10.72 -5.91 -3.09
N HIS A 34 11.28 -5.11 -4.00
CA HIS A 34 12.69 -5.24 -4.41
C HIS A 34 13.66 -5.04 -3.25
N TRP A 35 13.40 -4.06 -2.39
CA TRP A 35 14.22 -3.84 -1.20
C TRP A 35 14.10 -5.00 -0.21
N LEU A 36 12.89 -5.53 0.02
CA LEU A 36 12.67 -6.69 0.90
C LEU A 36 13.42 -7.92 0.39
N GLN A 37 13.34 -8.22 -0.91
CA GLN A 37 14.05 -9.33 -1.55
C GLN A 37 15.56 -9.21 -1.38
N LYS A 38 16.13 -8.02 -1.63
CA LYS A 38 17.57 -7.76 -1.43
C LYS A 38 18.05 -7.97 0.01
N ASN A 39 17.16 -7.80 0.98
CA ASN A 39 17.47 -7.95 2.40
C ASN A 39 17.01 -9.30 2.97
N ASN A 40 16.53 -10.24 2.12
CA ASN A 40 15.97 -11.52 2.53
C ASN A 40 14.82 -11.40 3.55
N ILE A 41 14.01 -10.35 3.42
CA ILE A 41 12.82 -10.12 4.25
C ILE A 41 11.59 -10.58 3.49
N LYS A 42 10.71 -11.33 4.16
CA LYS A 42 9.43 -11.73 3.57
C LYS A 42 8.46 -10.54 3.57
N GLY A 43 7.85 -10.29 2.43
CA GLY A 43 6.68 -9.43 2.28
C GLY A 43 5.74 -10.03 1.24
N ARG A 44 4.51 -9.49 1.18
CA ARG A 44 3.49 -9.91 0.22
C ARG A 44 2.75 -8.71 -0.31
N ILE A 45 2.46 -8.70 -1.59
CA ILE A 45 1.69 -7.62 -2.21
C ILE A 45 0.22 -7.87 -1.89
N ILE A 46 -0.49 -6.82 -1.49
CA ILE A 46 -1.94 -6.81 -1.36
C ILE A 46 -2.50 -5.84 -2.39
N LYS A 47 -3.50 -6.31 -3.14
CA LYS A 47 -4.22 -5.54 -4.13
C LYS A 47 -5.66 -5.38 -3.67
N ILE A 48 -6.16 -4.16 -3.75
CA ILE A 48 -7.61 -3.91 -3.72
C ILE A 48 -8.06 -3.45 -5.10
N GLN A 49 -9.24 -3.92 -5.49
CA GLN A 49 -9.88 -3.54 -6.73
C GLN A 49 -11.36 -3.32 -6.48
N THR A 50 -11.94 -2.28 -7.07
CA THR A 50 -13.39 -2.05 -7.04
C THR A 50 -14.14 -3.24 -7.67
N ALA A 51 -15.22 -3.68 -7.03
CA ALA A 51 -15.91 -4.91 -7.44
C ALA A 51 -16.70 -4.78 -8.76
N PHE A 52 -17.09 -3.56 -9.14
CA PHE A 52 -17.99 -3.31 -10.29
C PHE A 52 -17.34 -2.47 -11.39
N GLY A 53 -16.02 -2.33 -11.38
CA GLY A 53 -15.26 -1.66 -12.43
C GLY A 53 -15.25 -0.13 -12.31
N GLU A 54 -15.49 0.41 -11.11
CA GLU A 54 -15.35 1.82 -10.83
C GLU A 54 -13.88 2.24 -10.80
N ASP A 55 -13.53 3.34 -11.46
CA ASP A 55 -12.13 3.78 -11.51
C ASP A 55 -11.66 4.51 -10.24
N TYR A 56 -12.61 4.87 -9.37
CA TYR A 56 -12.43 5.80 -8.27
C TYR A 56 -12.34 5.10 -6.92
N ILE A 57 -11.21 5.32 -6.24
CA ILE A 57 -11.02 5.02 -4.81
C ILE A 57 -10.60 6.31 -4.11
N ILE A 58 -11.14 6.55 -2.92
CA ILE A 58 -10.65 7.57 -1.98
C ILE A 58 -10.07 6.93 -0.74
N SER A 59 -9.25 7.71 -0.03
CA SER A 59 -8.61 7.31 1.20
C SER A 59 -9.08 8.21 2.34
N THR A 60 -9.74 7.62 3.34
CA THR A 60 -10.25 8.32 4.51
C THR A 60 -9.13 9.07 5.25
N ARG A 61 -7.91 8.52 5.34
CA ARG A 61 -6.77 9.23 5.96
C ARG A 61 -6.33 10.47 5.18
N LEU A 62 -6.49 10.49 3.85
CA LEU A 62 -6.19 11.65 3.02
C LEU A 62 -7.32 12.69 3.10
N GLU A 63 -8.58 12.25 3.14
CA GLU A 63 -9.72 13.14 3.33
C GLU A 63 -9.64 13.88 4.67
N ASN A 64 -9.23 13.19 5.73
CA ASN A 64 -8.95 13.80 7.04
C ASN A 64 -7.84 14.87 7.00
N GLN A 65 -7.01 14.88 5.95
CA GLN A 65 -5.99 15.89 5.69
C GLN A 65 -6.45 16.95 4.67
N GLY A 66 -7.71 16.89 4.23
CA GLY A 66 -8.29 17.80 3.24
C GLY A 66 -7.99 17.44 1.79
N ILE A 67 -7.45 16.26 1.52
CA ILE A 67 -7.19 15.75 0.16
C ILE A 67 -8.32 14.79 -0.21
N THR A 68 -9.19 15.21 -1.13
CA THR A 68 -10.37 14.44 -1.57
C THR A 68 -10.23 13.88 -2.99
N ASP A 69 -9.04 13.99 -3.58
CA ASP A 69 -8.72 13.42 -4.89
C ASP A 69 -8.81 11.89 -4.86
N SER A 70 -9.13 11.30 -6.01
CA SER A 70 -8.98 9.85 -6.16
C SER A 70 -7.52 9.44 -5.99
N ILE A 71 -7.30 8.29 -5.36
CA ILE A 71 -5.96 7.68 -5.29
C ILE A 71 -5.68 6.76 -6.49
N THR A 72 -6.70 6.46 -7.32
CA THR A 72 -6.63 5.58 -8.48
C THR A 72 -7.17 6.24 -9.75
N LEU A 73 -6.79 5.70 -10.90
CA LEU A 73 -7.36 6.06 -12.22
C LEU A 73 -8.06 4.89 -12.90
N ASN A 74 -8.04 3.71 -12.28
CA ASN A 74 -8.48 2.43 -12.84
C ASN A 74 -9.11 1.51 -11.78
N GLY A 75 -9.41 2.05 -10.59
CA GLY A 75 -10.03 1.29 -9.51
C GLY A 75 -9.12 0.27 -8.83
N ILE A 76 -7.80 0.33 -9.02
CA ILE A 76 -6.84 -0.62 -8.44
C ILE A 76 -5.81 0.12 -7.58
N HIS A 77 -5.65 -0.34 -6.33
CA HIS A 77 -4.63 0.16 -5.41
C HIS A 77 -3.81 -0.98 -4.81
N TYR A 78 -2.52 -0.72 -4.58
CA TYR A 78 -1.57 -1.70 -4.09
C TYR A 78 -0.94 -1.26 -2.77
N GLY A 79 -0.71 -2.24 -1.90
CA GLY A 79 0.14 -2.13 -0.73
C GLY A 79 1.07 -3.34 -0.60
N VAL A 80 2.00 -3.26 0.35
CA VAL A 80 2.91 -4.37 0.68
C VAL A 80 2.78 -4.67 2.18
N GLU A 81 2.32 -5.88 2.49
CA GLU A 81 2.29 -6.41 3.83
C GLU A 81 3.70 -6.88 4.23
N VAL A 82 4.23 -6.30 5.30
CA VAL A 82 5.52 -6.63 5.90
C VAL A 82 5.32 -6.76 7.40
N LYS A 83 5.53 -7.97 7.93
CA LYS A 83 5.30 -8.29 9.34
C LYS A 83 3.86 -7.98 9.76
N ASP A 84 3.61 -6.95 10.57
CA ASP A 84 2.29 -6.57 11.07
C ASP A 84 1.73 -5.29 10.41
N ARG A 85 2.40 -4.77 9.38
CA ARG A 85 2.02 -3.51 8.71
C ARG A 85 1.87 -3.67 7.21
N ILE A 86 0.97 -2.85 6.64
CA ILE A 86 0.86 -2.63 5.21
C ILE A 86 1.40 -1.24 4.88
N PHE A 87 2.31 -1.18 3.92
CA PHE A 87 2.84 0.06 3.38
C PHE A 87 2.32 0.28 1.97
N ASP A 88 1.81 1.48 1.70
CA ASP A 88 1.45 1.97 0.38
C ASP A 88 2.06 3.36 0.15
N ASN A 89 1.87 3.94 -1.03
CA ASN A 89 2.35 5.30 -1.36
C ASN A 89 1.69 6.42 -0.52
N LEU A 90 0.80 6.11 0.43
CA LEU A 90 0.06 7.10 1.21
C LEU A 90 0.52 7.18 2.67
N SER A 91 1.34 6.23 3.16
CA SER A 91 1.83 6.22 4.54
C SER A 91 3.27 5.74 4.68
N THR A 92 4.14 6.62 5.16
CA THR A 92 5.54 6.28 5.49
C THR A 92 5.68 5.44 6.77
N GLN A 93 4.64 5.38 7.60
CA GLN A 93 4.65 4.58 8.83
C GLN A 93 4.02 3.20 8.63
N GLY A 94 3.32 2.99 7.51
CA GLY A 94 2.43 1.86 7.31
C GLY A 94 1.20 1.92 8.22
N LEU A 95 0.25 1.03 7.97
CA LEU A 95 -0.96 0.85 8.76
C LEU A 95 -1.08 -0.60 9.20
N THR A 96 -1.87 -0.88 10.23
CA THR A 96 -2.25 -2.28 10.50
C THR A 96 -3.10 -2.81 9.34
N VAL A 97 -3.20 -4.14 9.20
CA VAL A 97 -4.00 -4.74 8.13
C VAL A 97 -5.46 -4.28 8.17
N ASN A 98 -6.03 -4.14 9.36
CA ASN A 98 -7.42 -3.70 9.52
C ASN A 98 -7.59 -2.21 9.20
N ASP A 99 -6.67 -1.36 9.68
CA ASP A 99 -6.75 0.08 9.41
C ASP A 99 -6.57 0.35 7.91
N TRP A 100 -5.65 -0.37 7.26
CA TRP A 100 -5.45 -0.25 5.81
C TRP A 100 -6.70 -0.68 5.03
N ARG A 101 -7.35 -1.79 5.40
CA ARG A 101 -8.57 -2.26 4.72
C ARG A 101 -9.76 -1.32 4.90
N ASN A 102 -9.82 -0.62 6.03
CA ASN A 102 -10.90 0.31 6.36
C ASN A 102 -10.61 1.75 5.89
N ASP A 103 -9.44 2.00 5.29
CA ASP A 103 -9.06 3.33 4.85
C ASP A 103 -9.67 3.71 3.49
N PHE A 104 -10.19 2.74 2.73
CA PHE A 104 -10.61 2.99 1.35
C PHE A 104 -12.12 2.97 1.20
N GLU A 105 -12.63 3.92 0.41
CA GLU A 105 -14.02 3.95 -0.04
C GLU A 105 -14.11 4.04 -1.56
N CYS A 106 -15.16 3.46 -2.12
CA CYS A 106 -15.52 3.53 -3.52
C CYS A 106 -17.05 3.66 -3.65
N PRO A 107 -17.60 4.00 -4.82
CA PRO A 107 -19.04 4.26 -4.98
C PRO A 107 -19.96 3.09 -4.57
N SER A 108 -19.57 1.83 -4.82
CA SER A 108 -20.33 0.65 -4.39
C SER A 108 -20.09 0.26 -2.93
N GLY A 109 -18.98 0.70 -2.34
CA GLY A 109 -18.51 0.23 -1.04
C GLY A 109 -17.97 -1.21 -1.03
N GLU A 110 -17.78 -1.83 -2.20
CA GLU A 110 -17.32 -3.21 -2.33
C GLU A 110 -15.96 -3.32 -3.03
N PHE A 111 -15.04 -4.04 -2.38
CA PHE A 111 -13.70 -4.31 -2.90
C PHE A 111 -13.43 -5.81 -3.01
N LEU A 112 -12.77 -6.19 -4.10
CA LEU A 112 -12.06 -7.45 -4.23
C LEU A 112 -10.66 -7.28 -3.65
N ILE A 113 -10.28 -8.17 -2.73
CA ILE A 113 -8.97 -8.14 -2.08
C ILE A 113 -8.20 -9.40 -2.48
N GLU A 114 -7.03 -9.20 -3.08
CA GLU A 114 -6.17 -10.27 -3.54
C GLU A 114 -4.76 -10.07 -2.98
N TYR A 115 -4.07 -11.19 -2.79
CA TYR A 115 -2.68 -11.16 -2.40
C TYR A 115 -1.83 -11.78 -3.51
N LEU A 116 -0.78 -11.06 -3.91
CA LEU A 116 0.02 -11.37 -5.08
C LEU A 116 1.48 -11.63 -4.69
N ASP A 117 2.17 -12.43 -5.50
CA ASP A 117 3.61 -12.66 -5.39
C ASP A 117 4.42 -11.59 -6.16
N ASP A 118 3.80 -10.98 -7.19
CA ASP A 118 4.38 -9.99 -8.12
C ASP A 118 3.27 -9.09 -8.69
N ILE A 119 3.61 -7.87 -9.13
CA ILE A 119 2.74 -7.00 -9.93
C ILE A 119 3.23 -7.06 -11.38
N SER A 120 2.48 -7.79 -12.21
CA SER A 120 2.73 -7.93 -13.65
C SER A 120 2.52 -6.65 -14.44
#